data_AF-A0AA35WBF2-F1
#
_entry.id   AF-A0AA35WBF2-F1
#
_cell.length_a   1.000
_cell.length_b   1.000
_cell.length_c   1.000
_cell.angle_alpha   90.00
_cell.angle_beta   90.00
_cell.angle_gamma   90.00
#
_symmetry.space_group_name_H-M   'P 1'
#
loop_
_entity.id
_entity.type
_entity.pdbx_description
1 polymer ?
#
loop_
_entity_poly.entity_id
_entity_poly.type
_entity_poly.pdbx_seq_one_letter_code
_entity_poly.pdbx_strand_id
1 'polypeptide(L)'
;MRDDPTTRDRLADMWIEGQVCRLMTLRSMSIVESDGNFTYEGSAEKVFAPEHGVRTTETIAQMLGPYGQLLNGSEDSVEDGIFAHNLMGAFQSGINHGSVQVMRDQVARRGLGMPRV
;
A
#
# COMPACT_ATOMS: atom_id res chain seq x y z
N MET A 1 23.21 5.36 -6.35
CA MET A 1 21.84 5.26 -5.81
C MET A 1 21.83 4.88 -4.34
N ARG A 2 22.50 3.80 -3.92
CA ARG A 2 22.58 3.38 -2.51
C ARG A 2 23.18 4.42 -1.57
N ASP A 3 24.16 5.20 -2.03
CA ASP A 3 24.86 6.19 -1.20
C ASP A 3 24.17 7.57 -1.17
N ASP A 4 23.10 7.78 -1.94
CA ASP A 4 22.31 9.00 -1.89
C ASP A 4 21.43 9.01 -0.62
N PRO A 5 21.61 9.97 0.30
CA PRO A 5 20.81 10.06 1.52
C PRO A 5 19.31 10.14 1.26
N THR A 6 18.89 10.87 0.21
CA THR A 6 17.46 11.04 -0.11
C THR A 6 16.82 9.72 -0.52
N THR A 7 17.52 8.95 -1.36
CA THR A 7 17.09 7.61 -1.76
C THR A 7 17.00 6.67 -0.55
N ARG A 8 17.98 6.72 0.35
CA ARG A 8 18.00 5.89 1.56
C ARG A 8 16.83 6.19 2.49
N ASP A 9 16.52 7.46 2.71
CA ASP A 9 15.43 7.89 3.59
C ASP A 9 14.08 7.44 3.02
N ARG A 10 13.86 7.64 1.71
CA ARG A 10 12.64 7.15 1.03
C ARG A 10 12.49 5.63 1.11
N LEU A 11 13.58 4.88 0.97
CA LEU A 11 13.60 3.42 1.14
C LEU A 11 13.25 3.02 2.58
N ALA A 12 13.76 3.75 3.57
CA ALA A 12 13.44 3.53 4.98
C ALA A 12 11.96 3.78 5.26
N ASP A 13 11.39 4.89 4.77
CA ASP A 13 9.97 5.20 4.92
C ASP A 13 9.08 4.11 4.30
N MET A 14 9.36 3.70 3.05
CA MET A 14 8.63 2.62 2.40
C MET A 14 8.73 1.31 3.19
N TRP A 15 9.92 0.99 3.70
CA TRP A 15 10.10 -0.21 4.50
C TRP A 15 9.30 -0.17 5.81
N ILE A 16 9.34 0.96 6.53
CA ILE A 16 8.61 1.17 7.79
C ILE A 16 7.11 1.02 7.55
N GLU A 17 6.55 1.70 6.55
CA GLU A 17 5.14 1.59 6.20
C GLU A 17 4.76 0.16 5.75
N GLY A 18 5.64 -0.53 5.03
CA GLY A 18 5.44 -1.93 4.68
C GLY A 18 5.37 -2.84 5.92
N GLN A 19 6.18 -2.56 6.96
CA GLN A 19 6.09 -3.26 8.24
C GLN A 19 4.78 -2.94 8.97
N VAL A 20 4.27 -1.70 8.88
CA VAL A 20 2.95 -1.35 9.41
C VAL A 20 1.86 -2.18 8.73
N CYS A 21 1.87 -2.29 7.40
CA CYS A 21 0.92 -3.14 6.66
C CYS A 21 0.95 -4.58 7.18
N ARG A 22 2.15 -5.17 7.25
CA ARG A 22 2.35 -6.54 7.76
C ARG A 22 1.81 -6.71 9.18
N LEU A 23 2.08 -5.74 10.07
CA LEU A 23 1.65 -5.80 11.46
C LEU A 23 0.13 -5.60 11.61
N MET A 24 -0.51 -4.79 10.75
CA MET A 24 -1.96 -4.68 10.71
C MET A 24 -2.60 -6.03 10.37
N THR A 25 -2.10 -6.73 9.34
CA THR A 25 -2.59 -8.07 8.98
C THR A 25 -2.40 -9.06 10.13
N LEU A 26 -1.22 -9.09 10.76
CA LEU A 26 -0.94 -9.99 11.87
C LEU A 26 -1.82 -9.69 13.09
N ARG A 27 -2.09 -8.42 13.38
CA ARG A 27 -3.02 -8.02 14.44
C ARG A 27 -4.45 -8.47 14.11
N SER A 28 -4.90 -8.26 12.88
CA SER A 28 -6.21 -8.72 12.39
C SER A 28 -6.38 -10.23 12.60
N MET A 29 -5.39 -11.02 12.17
CA MET A 29 -5.37 -12.47 12.38
C MET A 29 -5.39 -12.83 13.86
N SER A 30 -4.54 -12.20 14.68
CA SER A 30 -4.50 -12.46 16.12
C SER A 30 -5.84 -12.20 16.81
N ILE A 31 -6.59 -11.17 16.39
CA ILE A 31 -7.93 -10.89 16.94
C ILE A 31 -8.88 -12.03 16.58
N VAL A 32 -8.93 -12.42 15.30
CA VAL A 32 -9.82 -13.49 14.82
C VAL A 32 -9.50 -14.83 15.49
N GLU A 33 -8.23 -15.22 15.57
CA GLU A 33 -7.79 -16.47 16.20
C GLU A 33 -8.07 -16.53 17.72
N SER A 34 -8.21 -15.37 18.35
CA SER A 34 -8.56 -15.27 19.77
C SER A 34 -10.06 -15.14 20.04
N ASP A 35 -10.92 -15.35 19.03
CA ASP A 35 -12.36 -15.08 19.05
C ASP A 35 -12.70 -13.64 19.49
N GLY A 36 -11.78 -12.71 19.21
CA GLY A 36 -11.91 -11.29 19.50
C GLY A 36 -12.87 -10.59 18.54
N ASN A 37 -13.31 -9.39 18.93
CA ASN A 37 -14.26 -8.62 18.13
C ASN A 37 -13.59 -7.90 16.95
N PHE A 38 -13.66 -8.50 15.76
CA PHE A 38 -13.16 -7.93 14.51
C PHE A 38 -14.23 -7.06 13.83
N THR A 39 -14.00 -5.75 13.72
CA THR A 39 -15.05 -4.78 13.31
C THR A 39 -14.63 -3.81 12.22
N TYR A 40 -13.51 -3.11 12.42
CA TYR A 40 -13.02 -2.07 11.51
C TYR A 40 -11.59 -2.35 11.04
N GLU A 41 -10.93 -3.34 11.61
CA GLU A 41 -9.52 -3.67 11.39
C GLU A 41 -9.23 -3.89 9.90
N GLY A 42 -10.03 -4.70 9.22
CA GLY A 42 -9.90 -4.92 7.78
C GLY A 42 -10.13 -3.65 6.96
N SER A 43 -11.02 -2.76 7.40
CA SER A 43 -11.24 -1.46 6.76
C SER A 43 -10.04 -0.53 6.97
N ALA A 44 -9.46 -0.49 8.17
CA ALA A 44 -8.26 0.30 8.44
C ALA A 44 -7.08 -0.17 7.58
N GLU A 45 -6.88 -1.49 7.48
CA GLU A 45 -5.83 -2.08 6.63
C GLU A 45 -6.05 -1.76 5.16
N LYS A 46 -7.31 -1.84 4.67
CA LYS A 46 -7.67 -1.49 3.30
C LYS A 46 -7.52 0.01 2.99
N VAL A 47 -7.50 0.89 3.99
CA VAL A 47 -7.14 2.30 3.76
C VAL A 47 -5.63 2.45 3.64
N PHE A 48 -4.88 1.88 4.60
CA PHE A 48 -3.43 2.10 4.69
C PHE A 48 -2.65 1.40 3.56
N ALA A 49 -2.92 0.12 3.30
CA ALA A 49 -2.10 -0.70 2.41
C ALA A 49 -2.14 -0.24 0.94
N PRO A 50 -3.29 0.10 0.33
CA PRO A 50 -3.31 0.63 -1.03
C PRO A 50 -2.61 1.97 -1.19
N GLU A 51 -2.74 2.87 -0.20
CA GLU A 51 -2.09 4.20 -0.23
C GLU A 51 -0.58 4.09 -0.07
N HIS A 52 -0.12 3.15 0.76
CA HIS A 52 1.28 2.74 0.81
C HIS A 52 1.74 2.14 -0.54
N GLY A 53 0.95 1.25 -1.15
CA GLY A 53 1.28 0.62 -2.43
C GLY A 53 1.45 1.61 -3.59
N VAL A 54 0.56 2.61 -3.69
CA VAL A 54 0.67 3.70 -4.69
C VAL A 54 1.95 4.50 -4.46
N ARG A 55 2.15 5.03 -3.24
CA ARG A 55 3.34 5.84 -2.92
C ARG A 55 4.65 5.08 -3.14
N THR A 56 4.68 3.80 -2.78
CA THR A 56 5.84 2.93 -2.98
C THR A 56 6.15 2.76 -4.45
N THR A 57 5.13 2.46 -5.26
CA THR A 57 5.31 2.22 -6.68
C THR A 57 5.73 3.50 -7.43
N GLU A 58 5.14 4.65 -7.09
CA GLU A 58 5.55 5.95 -7.62
C GLU A 58 7.00 6.30 -7.22
N THR A 59 7.36 6.06 -5.96
CA THR A 59 8.70 6.34 -5.44
C THR A 59 9.74 5.49 -6.17
N ILE A 60 9.48 4.20 -6.36
CA ILE A 60 10.38 3.29 -7.08
C ILE A 60 10.49 3.71 -8.56
N ALA A 61 9.39 4.10 -9.21
CA ALA A 61 9.44 4.56 -10.59
C ALA A 61 10.30 5.84 -10.75
N GLN A 62 10.16 6.81 -9.83
CA GLN A 62 10.99 8.01 -9.81
C GLN A 62 12.47 7.70 -9.55
N MET A 63 12.73 6.74 -8.66
CA MET A 63 14.05 6.21 -8.35
C MET A 63 14.71 5.58 -9.59
N LEU A 64 13.97 4.77 -10.37
CA LEU A 64 14.45 4.14 -11.61
C LEU A 64 14.58 5.13 -12.78
N GLY A 65 13.99 6.32 -12.67
CA GLY A 65 14.02 7.34 -13.71
C GLY A 65 13.38 6.84 -15.01
N PRO A 66 14.01 7.07 -16.19
CA PRO A 66 13.45 6.64 -17.47
C PRO A 66 13.14 5.14 -17.56
N TYR A 67 13.88 4.29 -16.84
CA TYR A 67 13.69 2.84 -16.85
C TYR A 67 12.42 2.39 -16.12
N GLY A 68 11.87 3.22 -15.21
CA GLY A 68 10.68 2.89 -14.42
C GLY A 68 9.38 2.75 -15.24
N GLN A 69 9.40 3.15 -16.51
CA GLN A 69 8.25 3.06 -17.43
C GLN A 69 8.38 1.91 -18.45
N LEU A 70 9.52 1.21 -18.46
CA LEU A 70 9.79 0.15 -19.43
C LEU A 70 9.04 -1.12 -19.05
N LEU A 71 8.13 -1.55 -19.94
CA LEU A 71 7.34 -2.76 -19.79
C LEU A 71 8.14 -4.00 -20.19
N ASN A 72 7.59 -5.17 -19.82
CA ASN A 72 8.08 -6.46 -20.27
C ASN A 72 8.30 -6.49 -21.79
N GLY A 73 9.42 -7.06 -22.23
CA GLY A 73 9.82 -7.12 -23.63
C GLY A 73 10.61 -5.89 -24.13
N SER A 74 10.76 -4.84 -23.33
CA SER A 74 11.73 -3.78 -23.62
C SER A 74 13.15 -4.27 -23.32
N GLU A 75 14.10 -3.96 -24.20
CA GLU A 75 15.52 -4.38 -24.09
C GLU A 75 16.14 -3.98 -22.74
N ASP A 76 15.85 -2.77 -22.26
CA ASP A 76 16.39 -2.23 -21.01
C ASP A 76 15.43 -2.34 -19.80
N SER A 77 14.41 -3.21 -19.88
CA SER A 77 13.45 -3.34 -18.76
C SER A 77 14.14 -3.85 -17.49
N VAL A 78 13.82 -3.24 -16.36
CA VAL A 78 14.33 -3.66 -15.04
C VAL A 78 13.39 -4.72 -14.47
N GLU A 79 13.95 -5.87 -14.05
CA GLU A 79 13.19 -6.98 -13.45
C GLU A 79 11.98 -7.37 -14.32
N ASP A 80 12.23 -7.60 -15.62
CA ASP A 80 11.23 -7.96 -16.63
C ASP A 80 10.04 -6.98 -16.74
N GLY A 81 10.24 -5.72 -16.34
CA GLY A 81 9.25 -4.64 -16.44
C GLY A 81 8.22 -4.61 -15.29
N ILE A 82 8.50 -5.32 -14.18
CA ILE A 82 7.57 -5.42 -13.05
C ILE A 82 7.19 -4.06 -12.45
N PHE A 83 8.13 -3.10 -12.41
CA PHE A 83 7.88 -1.79 -11.82
C PHE A 83 6.92 -0.95 -12.66
N ALA A 84 7.07 -0.96 -13.98
CA ALA A 84 6.16 -0.29 -14.91
C ALA A 84 4.76 -0.94 -14.86
N HIS A 85 4.70 -2.28 -14.82
CA HIS A 85 3.44 -3.01 -14.65
C HIS A 85 2.72 -2.61 -13.35
N ASN A 86 3.44 -2.61 -12.22
CA ASN A 86 2.87 -2.25 -10.93
C ASN A 86 2.38 -0.81 -10.91
N LEU A 87 3.10 0.12 -11.55
CA LEU A 87 2.71 1.53 -11.59
C LEU A 87 1.35 1.72 -12.29
N MET A 88 1.13 1.01 -13.40
CA MET A 88 -0.16 1.04 -14.10
C MET A 88 -1.31 0.47 -13.27
N GLY A 89 -1.04 -0.56 -12.45
CA GLY A 89 -2.05 -1.23 -11.63
C GLY A 89 -2.28 -0.61 -10.24
N ALA A 90 -1.36 0.20 -9.73
CA ALA A 90 -1.34 0.59 -8.31
C ALA A 90 -2.64 1.27 -7.84
N PHE A 91 -3.19 2.17 -8.66
CA PHE A 91 -4.42 2.91 -8.33
C PHE A 91 -5.66 2.02 -8.21
N GLN A 92 -5.69 0.87 -8.90
CA GLN A 92 -6.81 -0.06 -8.84
C GLN A 92 -7.05 -0.57 -7.42
N SER A 93 -5.98 -0.77 -6.65
CA SER A 93 -6.03 -1.26 -5.27
C SER A 93 -6.79 -0.30 -4.34
N GLY A 94 -6.81 1.00 -4.65
CA GLY A 94 -7.56 1.99 -3.87
C GLY A 94 -9.09 1.92 -4.07
N ILE A 95 -9.55 1.26 -5.13
CA ILE A 95 -10.94 1.29 -5.58
C ILE A 95 -11.59 -0.09 -5.51
N ASN A 96 -10.86 -1.14 -5.84
CA ASN A 96 -11.37 -2.50 -5.88
C ASN A 96 -11.82 -3.00 -4.50
N HIS A 97 -12.78 -3.94 -4.49
CA HIS A 97 -13.29 -4.63 -3.30
C HIS A 97 -13.65 -3.71 -2.13
N GLY A 98 -14.21 -2.53 -2.45
CA GLY A 98 -14.49 -1.46 -1.51
C GLY A 98 -13.42 -0.38 -1.56
N SER A 99 -13.83 0.81 -2.00
CA SER A 99 -12.90 1.93 -2.13
C SER A 99 -12.40 2.43 -0.78
N VAL A 100 -11.22 3.06 -0.77
CA VAL A 100 -10.63 3.65 0.45
C VAL A 100 -11.55 4.69 1.10
N GLN A 101 -12.40 5.37 0.32
CA GLN A 101 -13.40 6.30 0.84
C GLN A 101 -14.48 5.59 1.65
N VAL A 102 -15.00 4.46 1.13
CA VAL A 102 -15.99 3.65 1.86
C VAL A 102 -15.37 3.02 3.11
N MET A 103 -14.11 2.57 3.03
CA MET A 103 -13.42 2.00 4.18
C MET A 103 -13.15 3.01 5.28
N ARG A 104 -12.84 4.27 4.94
CA ARG A 104 -12.79 5.38 5.91
C ARG A 104 -14.12 5.60 6.63
N ASP A 105 -15.25 5.51 5.92
CA ASP A 105 -16.58 5.56 6.56
C ASP A 105 -16.78 4.39 7.53
N GLN A 106 -16.34 3.17 7.16
CA GLN A 106 -16.42 2.02 8.07
C GLN A 106 -15.55 2.22 9.31
N VAL A 107 -14.33 2.75 9.17
CA VAL A 107 -13.47 3.08 10.33
C VAL A 107 -14.14 4.12 11.23
N ALA A 108 -14.68 5.20 10.66
CA ALA A 108 -15.37 6.24 11.42
C ALA A 108 -16.59 5.68 12.19
N ARG A 109 -17.41 4.87 11.54
CA ARG A 109 -18.68 4.40 12.12
C ARG A 109 -18.49 3.21 13.06
N ARG A 110 -17.71 2.20 12.65
CA ARG A 110 -17.52 0.98 13.44
C ARG A 110 -16.40 1.12 14.46
N GLY A 111 -15.33 1.83 14.11
CA GLY A 111 -14.18 2.04 15.00
C GLY A 111 -14.38 3.20 15.97
N LEU A 112 -14.94 4.32 15.49
CA LEU A 112 -15.09 5.55 16.31
C LEU A 112 -16.54 5.83 16.74
N GLY A 113 -17.52 5.01 16.35
CA GLY A 113 -18.92 5.17 16.75
C GLY A 113 -19.59 6.42 16.16
N MET A 114 -19.05 6.99 15.07
CA MET A 114 -19.60 8.20 14.47
C MET A 114 -20.98 7.95 13.83
N PRO A 115 -21.90 8.94 13.88
CA PRO A 115 -23.21 8.82 13.24
C PRO A 115 -23.09 8.80 11.71
N ARG A 116 -24.09 8.24 11.04
CA ARG A 116 -24.17 8.26 9.57
C ARG A 116 -24.64 9.64 9.12
N VAL A 117 -23.86 10.28 8.24
CA VAL A 117 -24.27 11.50 7.53
C VAL A 117 -25.16 11.13 6.34
#